data_AF-A0A7C5NJH7-F1
#
_entry.id   AF-A0A7C5NJH7-F1
#
_cell.length_a   1.000
_cell.length_b   1.000
_cell.length_c   1.000
_cell.angle_alpha   90.00
_cell.angle_beta   90.00
_cell.angle_gamma   90.00
#
_symmetry.space_group_name_H-M   'P 1'
#
loop_
_entity.id
_entity.type
_entity.pdbx_description
1 polymer ?
#
loop_
_entity_poly.entity_id
_entity_poly.type
_entity_poly.pdbx_seq_one_letter_code
_entity_poly.pdbx_strand_id
1 'polypeptide(L)'
;MRIESILFSEFFSHPNKLYIEHIENMFDSDDTLLEREVKRFHDIAKLKNNFQIYIRGDKGVDKNHSLLSAYLFLLNSSFEQKEALFGFLAIASHHGNIENFFKLGEDNRYIGKYATNSKELSFLDEVILNAKSLDFYDKVEGKISILESKNKQYQKYIRSFKFRNSFEYRD
;
A
#
# COMPACT_ATOMS: atom_id res chain seq x y z
N MET A 1 5.70 -21.23 -10.96
CA MET A 1 6.19 -19.93 -10.48
C MET A 1 7.34 -19.52 -11.40
N ARG A 2 7.12 -18.56 -12.30
CA ARG A 2 8.21 -18.03 -13.15
C ARG A 2 8.96 -17.04 -12.28
N ILE A 3 10.24 -17.32 -12.02
CA ILE A 3 11.13 -16.35 -11.38
C ILE A 3 11.43 -15.32 -12.46
N GLU A 4 10.69 -14.22 -12.47
CA GLU A 4 11.06 -13.07 -13.30
C GLU A 4 12.33 -12.49 -12.69
N SER A 5 13.40 -12.42 -13.49
CA SER A 5 14.65 -11.78 -13.08
C SER A 5 14.39 -10.30 -12.81
N ILE A 6 15.02 -9.75 -11.77
CA ILE A 6 15.04 -8.31 -11.52
C ILE A 6 15.54 -7.60 -12.79
N LEU A 7 14.71 -6.73 -13.37
CA LEU A 7 14.98 -6.11 -14.66
C LEU A 7 15.89 -4.88 -14.55
N PHE A 8 15.89 -4.22 -13.39
CA PHE A 8 16.61 -2.96 -13.16
C PHE A 8 17.62 -3.12 -12.02
N SER A 9 18.83 -2.61 -12.22
CA SER A 9 19.86 -2.52 -11.16
C SER A 9 19.60 -1.39 -10.17
N GLU A 10 18.82 -0.39 -10.57
CA GLU A 10 18.48 0.78 -9.77
C GLU A 10 16.98 1.09 -9.90
N PHE A 11 16.37 1.52 -8.80
CA PHE A 11 14.97 1.92 -8.78
C PHE A 11 14.85 3.42 -8.56
N PHE A 12 13.97 4.07 -9.34
CA PHE A 12 13.70 5.50 -9.22
C PHE A 12 12.31 5.77 -8.64
N SER A 13 12.21 6.83 -7.83
CA SER A 13 10.94 7.37 -7.32
C SER A 13 10.36 8.47 -8.22
N HIS A 14 11.24 9.26 -8.83
CA HIS A 14 10.98 10.35 -9.77
C HIS A 14 12.05 10.31 -10.87
N PRO A 15 11.86 10.99 -12.02
CA PRO A 15 12.92 11.13 -12.99
C PRO A 15 14.21 11.64 -12.32
N ASN A 16 15.30 10.88 -12.45
CA ASN A 16 16.61 11.19 -11.86
C ASN A 16 16.67 11.24 -10.32
N LYS A 17 15.72 10.63 -9.60
CA LYS A 17 15.78 10.52 -8.13
C LYS A 17 15.64 9.07 -7.68
N LEU A 18 16.66 8.56 -6.99
CA LEU A 18 16.68 7.18 -6.51
C LEU A 18 15.52 6.94 -5.54
N TYR A 19 15.03 5.70 -5.54
CA TYR A 19 13.91 5.29 -4.71
C TYR A 19 14.25 5.40 -3.22
N ILE A 20 15.33 4.75 -2.78
CA ILE A 20 15.73 4.74 -1.36
C ILE A 20 16.03 6.15 -0.86
N GLU A 21 16.83 6.91 -1.59
CA GLU A 21 17.16 8.29 -1.26
C GLU A 21 15.88 9.15 -1.11
N HIS A 22 14.86 8.92 -1.93
CA HIS A 22 13.59 9.62 -1.77
C HIS A 22 12.88 9.29 -0.48
N ILE A 23 12.79 8.01 -0.12
CA ILE A 23 12.10 7.57 1.10
C ILE A 23 12.84 8.07 2.34
N GLU A 24 14.18 7.93 2.37
CA GLU A 24 15.00 8.37 3.50
C GLU A 24 14.90 9.89 3.73
N ASN A 25 14.89 10.68 2.66
CA ASN A 25 14.72 12.14 2.74
C ASN A 25 13.32 12.57 3.21
N MET A 26 12.34 11.66 3.26
CA MET A 26 11.02 11.97 3.82
C MET A 26 10.98 11.77 5.33
N PHE A 27 11.90 11.00 5.91
CA PHE A 27 11.91 10.76 7.34
C PHE A 27 12.29 12.03 8.11
N ASP A 28 11.53 12.31 9.14
CA ASP A 28 11.78 13.37 10.10
C ASP A 28 12.11 12.75 11.47
N SER A 29 12.92 13.45 12.29
CA SER A 29 13.25 12.98 13.63
C SER A 29 12.04 12.90 14.56
N ASP A 30 11.02 13.72 14.30
CA ASP A 30 9.79 13.79 15.09
C ASP A 30 8.69 12.85 14.57
N ASP A 31 8.96 12.08 13.50
CA ASP A 31 7.99 11.13 12.96
C ASP A 31 7.60 10.06 13.99
N THR A 32 6.30 9.90 14.17
CA THR A 32 5.74 8.73 14.86
C THR A 32 6.07 7.45 14.09
N LEU A 33 6.02 6.31 14.77
CA LEU A 33 6.23 5.00 14.13
C LEU A 33 5.28 4.78 12.95
N LEU A 34 4.01 5.22 13.06
CA LEU A 34 3.04 5.11 11.97
C LEU A 34 3.45 5.99 10.78
N GLU A 35 3.86 7.23 11.00
CA GLU A 35 4.31 8.12 9.93
C GLU A 35 5.54 7.57 9.21
N ARG A 36 6.52 7.05 9.95
CA ARG A 36 7.70 6.40 9.34
C ARG A 36 7.31 5.22 8.49
N GLU A 37 6.42 4.35 8.96
CA GLU A 37 5.99 3.18 8.19
C GLU A 37 5.11 3.57 6.99
N VAL A 38 4.25 4.58 7.11
CA VAL A 38 3.50 5.14 5.98
C VAL A 38 4.46 5.66 4.91
N LYS A 39 5.44 6.49 5.28
CA LYS A 39 6.47 7.00 4.36
C LYS A 39 7.27 5.86 3.74
N ARG A 40 7.66 4.86 4.53
CA ARG A 40 8.42 3.68 4.08
C ARG A 40 7.69 2.87 3.01
N PHE A 41 6.37 2.77 3.12
CA PHE A 41 5.57 1.93 2.22
C PHE A 41 4.84 2.71 1.11
N HIS A 42 4.65 4.03 1.21
CA HIS A 42 3.70 4.75 0.33
C HIS A 42 3.96 4.57 -1.18
N ASP A 43 5.23 4.38 -1.53
CA ASP A 43 5.73 4.29 -2.89
C ASP A 43 6.31 2.91 -3.24
N ILE A 44 6.22 1.90 -2.37
CA ILE A 44 6.89 0.59 -2.60
C ILE A 44 6.49 -0.07 -3.92
N ALA A 45 5.27 0.14 -4.41
CA ALA A 45 4.85 -0.40 -5.70
C ALA A 45 5.44 0.35 -6.91
N LYS A 46 6.16 1.45 -6.71
CA LYS A 46 7.04 2.03 -7.76
C LYS A 46 8.15 1.06 -8.16
N LEU A 47 8.45 0.05 -7.33
CA LEU A 47 9.41 -0.98 -7.66
C LEU A 47 8.94 -1.94 -8.77
N LYS A 48 7.69 -1.85 -9.25
CA LYS A 48 7.24 -2.65 -10.40
C LYS A 48 7.85 -2.16 -11.71
N ASN A 49 8.11 -3.09 -12.62
CA ASN A 49 8.78 -2.89 -13.90
C ASN A 49 8.04 -1.87 -14.75
N ASN A 50 6.71 -1.96 -14.80
CA ASN A 50 5.89 -1.00 -15.53
C ASN A 50 6.10 0.45 -15.06
N PHE A 51 6.21 0.65 -13.74
CA PHE A 51 6.47 1.98 -13.19
C PHE A 51 7.89 2.45 -13.52
N GLN A 52 8.87 1.53 -13.42
CA GLN A 52 10.27 1.80 -13.74
C GLN A 52 10.52 2.07 -15.24
N ILE A 53 9.76 1.45 -16.13
CA ILE A 53 9.75 1.74 -17.57
C ILE A 53 9.12 3.11 -17.82
N TYR A 54 7.96 3.38 -17.17
CA TYR A 54 7.27 4.65 -17.27
C TYR A 54 8.13 5.85 -16.86
N ILE A 55 8.77 5.77 -15.70
CA ILE A 55 9.54 6.87 -15.14
C ILE A 55 10.80 7.21 -15.95
N ARG A 56 11.27 6.26 -16.77
CA ARG A 56 12.41 6.41 -17.68
C ARG A 56 12.01 6.92 -19.06
N GLY A 57 10.73 7.17 -19.31
CA GLY A 57 10.27 7.91 -20.49
C GLY A 57 9.17 7.25 -21.31
N ASP A 58 8.82 5.98 -21.05
CA ASP A 58 7.75 5.32 -21.79
C ASP A 58 6.37 5.63 -21.19
N LYS A 59 5.67 6.59 -21.79
CA LYS A 59 4.39 7.09 -21.27
C LYS A 59 3.20 6.15 -21.54
N GLY A 60 3.40 5.01 -22.21
CA GLY A 60 2.34 4.05 -22.54
C GLY A 60 2.01 3.04 -21.43
N VAL A 61 2.78 3.02 -20.34
CA VAL A 61 2.73 1.96 -19.33
C VAL A 61 2.05 2.42 -18.03
N ASP A 62 1.45 1.46 -17.31
CA ASP A 62 0.71 1.71 -16.07
C ASP A 62 1.62 2.23 -14.94
N LYS A 63 1.39 3.48 -14.52
CA LYS A 63 2.11 4.17 -13.44
C LYS A 63 1.42 4.11 -12.06
N ASN A 64 0.27 3.46 -11.95
CA ASN A 64 -0.45 3.39 -10.67
C ASN A 64 0.38 2.59 -9.66
N HIS A 65 0.48 3.05 -8.42
CA HIS A 65 1.28 2.39 -7.37
C HIS A 65 0.67 2.54 -5.97
N SER A 66 -0.15 3.57 -5.74
CA SER A 66 -0.70 3.86 -4.41
C SER A 66 -1.48 2.68 -3.81
N LEU A 67 -2.34 2.01 -4.57
CA LEU A 67 -3.18 0.94 -4.03
C LEU A 67 -2.39 -0.31 -3.64
N LEU A 68 -1.45 -0.77 -4.48
CA LEU A 68 -0.60 -1.91 -4.13
C LEU A 68 0.32 -1.58 -2.95
N SER A 69 0.84 -0.36 -2.90
CA SER A 69 1.63 0.13 -1.78
C SER A 69 0.83 0.10 -0.48
N ALA A 70 -0.43 0.50 -0.52
CA ALA A 70 -1.34 0.44 0.62
C ALA A 70 -1.61 -1.01 1.07
N TYR A 71 -1.76 -1.95 0.13
CA TYR A 71 -1.90 -3.37 0.47
C TYR A 71 -0.66 -3.97 1.11
N LEU A 72 0.53 -3.64 0.59
CA LEU A 72 1.80 -4.06 1.17
C LEU A 72 1.97 -3.48 2.58
N PHE A 73 1.56 -2.24 2.81
CA PHE A 73 1.49 -1.68 4.15
C PHE A 73 0.56 -2.49 5.08
N LEU A 74 -0.67 -2.81 4.66
CA LEU A 74 -1.58 -3.60 5.51
C LEU A 74 -1.06 -5.00 5.82
N LEU A 75 -0.41 -5.65 4.85
CA LEU A 75 0.20 -6.96 5.01
C LEU A 75 1.30 -6.95 6.08
N ASN A 76 2.09 -5.88 6.11
CA ASN A 76 3.29 -5.77 6.95
C ASN A 76 3.07 -4.93 8.23
N SER A 77 1.89 -4.30 8.36
CA SER A 77 1.51 -3.51 9.54
C SER A 77 1.22 -4.39 10.76
N SER A 78 1.80 -4.00 11.89
CA SER A 78 1.54 -4.49 13.25
C SER A 78 0.70 -3.53 14.09
N PHE A 79 0.27 -2.40 13.51
CA PHE A 79 -0.53 -1.39 14.20
C PHE A 79 -1.95 -1.88 14.50
N GLU A 80 -2.59 -1.26 15.49
CA GLU A 80 -3.99 -1.48 15.80
C GLU A 80 -4.90 -1.12 14.62
N GLN A 81 -6.09 -1.72 14.53
CA GLN A 81 -6.88 -1.68 13.29
C GLN A 81 -7.22 -0.26 12.84
N LYS A 82 -7.47 0.65 13.80
CA LYS A 82 -7.74 2.07 13.51
C LYS A 82 -6.54 2.71 12.81
N GLU A 83 -5.36 2.61 13.40
CA GLU A 83 -4.12 3.22 12.92
C GLU A 83 -3.69 2.62 11.59
N ALA A 84 -3.75 1.28 11.46
CA ALA A 84 -3.47 0.60 10.21
C ALA A 84 -4.41 1.05 9.08
N LEU A 85 -5.70 1.27 9.37
CA LEU A 85 -6.63 1.78 8.36
C LEU A 85 -6.38 3.25 7.99
N PHE A 86 -5.96 4.09 8.94
CA PHE A 86 -5.56 5.47 8.64
C PHE A 86 -4.29 5.52 7.79
N GLY A 87 -3.26 4.74 8.14
CA GLY A 87 -2.05 4.63 7.33
C GLY A 87 -2.34 4.09 5.93
N PHE A 88 -3.20 3.08 5.82
CA PHE A 88 -3.66 2.56 4.54
C PHE A 88 -4.34 3.62 3.68
N LEU A 89 -5.28 4.40 4.23
CA LEU A 89 -5.96 5.46 3.48
C LEU A 89 -4.99 6.55 3.05
N ALA A 90 -4.06 6.96 3.92
CA ALA A 90 -3.04 7.94 3.59
C ALA A 90 -2.23 7.49 2.37
N ILE A 91 -1.81 6.22 2.32
CA ILE A 91 -1.10 5.67 1.17
C ILE A 91 -2.01 5.53 -0.05
N ALA A 92 -3.20 4.93 0.08
CA ALA A 92 -4.07 4.67 -1.07
C ALA A 92 -4.50 5.95 -1.79
N SER A 93 -4.63 7.06 -1.04
CA SER A 93 -5.11 8.35 -1.51
C SER A 93 -4.02 9.39 -1.74
N HIS A 94 -2.72 9.06 -1.65
CA HIS A 94 -1.67 10.10 -1.72
C HIS A 94 -1.56 10.85 -3.07
N HIS A 95 -2.16 10.33 -4.15
CA HIS A 95 -2.31 11.02 -5.45
C HIS A 95 -3.73 11.55 -5.72
N GLY A 96 -4.64 11.50 -4.74
CA GLY A 96 -6.05 11.81 -4.97
C GLY A 96 -6.82 12.16 -3.70
N ASN A 97 -8.14 12.00 -3.76
CA ASN A 97 -9.01 12.32 -2.63
C ASN A 97 -9.01 11.17 -1.62
N ILE A 98 -9.07 11.55 -0.33
CA ILE A 98 -9.23 10.60 0.77
C ILE A 98 -10.64 10.01 0.69
N GLU A 99 -10.72 8.67 0.67
CA GLU A 99 -12.00 7.96 0.69
C GLU A 99 -12.67 8.11 2.05
N ASN A 100 -14.00 8.10 2.08
CA ASN A 100 -14.72 8.11 3.35
C ASN A 100 -14.40 6.82 4.14
N PHE A 101 -13.85 6.98 5.35
CA PHE A 101 -13.44 5.87 6.21
C PHE A 101 -14.55 4.83 6.42
N PHE A 102 -15.80 5.25 6.59
CA PHE A 102 -16.91 4.33 6.84
C PHE A 102 -17.37 3.60 5.58
N LYS A 103 -17.13 4.15 4.38
CA LYS A 103 -17.39 3.44 3.12
C LYS A 103 -16.46 2.24 2.93
N LEU A 104 -15.29 2.23 3.58
CA LEU A 104 -14.39 1.07 3.57
C LEU A 104 -15.03 -0.18 4.19
N GLY A 105 -16.04 -0.02 5.06
CA GLY A 105 -16.78 -1.13 5.67
C GLY A 105 -17.75 -1.83 4.73
N GLU A 106 -18.05 -1.25 3.58
CA GLU A 106 -18.87 -1.85 2.52
C GLU A 106 -17.98 -2.69 1.60
N ASP A 107 -18.56 -3.44 0.66
CA ASP A 107 -17.76 -4.17 -0.33
C ASP A 107 -17.22 -3.19 -1.38
N ASN A 108 -15.90 -3.00 -1.41
CA ASN A 108 -15.24 -2.05 -2.30
C ASN A 108 -13.84 -2.54 -2.72
N ARG A 109 -13.17 -1.75 -3.56
CA ARG A 109 -11.84 -2.07 -4.12
C ARG A 109 -10.68 -1.94 -3.13
N TYR A 110 -10.90 -1.37 -1.96
CA TYR A 110 -9.87 -1.07 -0.95
C TYR A 110 -9.89 -2.09 0.19
N ILE A 111 -11.08 -2.39 0.73
CA ILE A 111 -11.30 -3.34 1.82
C ILE A 111 -12.54 -4.18 1.49
N GLY A 112 -12.53 -5.45 1.92
CA GLY A 112 -13.66 -6.36 1.74
C GLY A 112 -13.58 -7.20 0.46
N LYS A 113 -14.74 -7.62 -0.05
CA LYS A 113 -14.87 -8.67 -1.07
C LYS A 113 -14.10 -8.41 -2.37
N TYR A 114 -14.00 -7.15 -2.80
CA TYR A 114 -13.38 -6.80 -4.09
C TYR A 114 -11.93 -6.35 -3.99
N ALA A 115 -11.36 -6.29 -2.78
CA ALA A 115 -9.98 -5.86 -2.58
C ALA A 115 -8.98 -6.75 -3.32
N THR A 116 -9.15 -8.08 -3.24
CA THR A 116 -8.26 -9.05 -3.89
C THR A 116 -8.53 -9.27 -5.37
N ASN A 117 -9.58 -8.64 -5.92
CA ASN A 117 -9.83 -8.61 -7.36
C ASN A 117 -9.04 -7.50 -8.07
N SER A 118 -8.27 -6.70 -7.32
CA SER A 118 -7.49 -5.60 -7.88
C SER A 118 -6.42 -6.14 -8.85
N LYS A 119 -6.42 -5.61 -10.08
CA LYS A 119 -5.36 -5.88 -11.06
C LYS A 119 -3.97 -5.56 -10.51
N GLU A 120 -3.87 -4.63 -9.55
CA GLU A 120 -2.57 -4.24 -8.98
C GLU A 120 -1.88 -5.40 -8.26
N LEU A 121 -2.63 -6.37 -7.74
CA LEU A 121 -2.06 -7.54 -7.07
C LEU A 121 -1.33 -8.48 -8.03
N SER A 122 -1.50 -8.34 -9.35
CA SER A 122 -0.70 -9.10 -10.31
C SER A 122 0.79 -8.71 -10.30
N PHE A 123 1.13 -7.55 -9.74
CA PHE A 123 2.51 -7.07 -9.60
C PHE A 123 3.13 -7.39 -8.23
N LEU A 124 2.39 -8.11 -7.36
CA LEU A 124 2.78 -8.30 -5.95
C LEU A 124 4.11 -9.06 -5.81
N ASP A 125 4.23 -10.22 -6.47
CA ASP A 125 5.44 -11.06 -6.39
C ASP A 125 6.67 -10.30 -6.90
N GLU A 126 6.49 -9.55 -7.98
CA GLU A 126 7.53 -8.75 -8.62
C GLU A 126 8.02 -7.61 -7.70
N VAL A 127 7.09 -6.84 -7.13
CA VAL A 127 7.42 -5.77 -6.18
C VAL A 127 8.13 -6.31 -4.96
N ILE A 128 7.72 -7.47 -4.44
CA ILE A 128 8.35 -8.10 -3.27
C ILE A 128 9.76 -8.58 -3.60
N LEU A 129 9.96 -9.17 -4.78
CA LEU A 129 11.28 -9.59 -5.23
C LEU A 129 12.22 -8.38 -5.31
N ASN A 130 11.76 -7.29 -5.94
CA ASN A 130 12.53 -6.07 -6.08
C ASN A 130 12.79 -5.40 -4.72
N ALA A 131 11.79 -5.31 -3.84
CA ALA A 131 11.94 -4.77 -2.49
C ALA A 131 12.98 -5.54 -1.66
N LYS A 132 13.02 -6.87 -1.77
CA LYS A 132 14.00 -7.73 -1.07
C LYS A 132 15.43 -7.59 -1.61
N SER A 133 15.59 -7.08 -2.83
CA SER A 133 16.91 -6.76 -3.37
C SER A 133 17.47 -5.45 -2.84
N LEU A 134 16.62 -4.62 -2.21
CA LEU A 134 17.02 -3.40 -1.54
C LEU A 134 17.36 -3.72 -0.09
N ASP A 135 18.53 -3.26 0.37
CA ASP A 135 18.97 -3.33 1.77
C ASP A 135 18.24 -2.29 2.65
N PHE A 136 16.91 -2.29 2.56
CA PHE A 136 16.01 -1.33 3.22
C PHE A 136 14.72 -2.00 3.71
N TYR A 137 14.33 -3.10 3.09
CA TYR A 137 13.18 -3.90 3.50
C TYR A 137 13.65 -5.27 4.00
N ASP A 138 13.76 -5.42 5.32
CA ASP A 138 14.28 -6.66 5.93
C ASP A 138 13.44 -7.89 5.53
N LYS A 139 12.11 -7.78 5.68
CA LYS A 139 11.13 -8.82 5.36
C LYS A 139 9.82 -8.19 4.92
N VAL A 140 9.44 -8.43 3.66
CA VAL A 140 8.12 -8.07 3.11
C VAL A 140 7.31 -9.34 2.87
N GLU A 141 6.15 -9.42 3.51
CA GLU A 141 5.13 -10.46 3.30
C GLU A 141 4.18 -10.08 2.16
N GLY A 142 3.76 -11.10 1.40
CA GLY A 142 3.03 -10.98 0.14
C GLY A 142 1.90 -11.97 -0.05
N LYS A 143 1.54 -12.76 0.96
CA LYS A 143 0.49 -13.76 0.79
C LYS A 143 -0.88 -13.10 0.67
N ILE A 144 -1.50 -13.24 -0.51
CA ILE A 144 -2.87 -12.75 -0.78
C ILE A 144 -3.86 -13.30 0.25
N SER A 145 -3.73 -14.57 0.67
CA SER A 145 -4.61 -15.15 1.70
C SER A 145 -4.53 -14.44 3.06
N ILE A 146 -3.37 -13.89 3.43
CA ILE A 146 -3.20 -13.06 4.63
C ILE A 146 -3.93 -11.72 4.44
N LEU A 147 -3.79 -11.11 3.26
CA LEU A 147 -4.50 -9.87 2.93
C LEU A 147 -6.02 -10.08 3.00
N GLU A 148 -6.56 -11.18 2.47
CA GLU A 148 -7.98 -11.52 2.55
C GLU A 148 -8.47 -11.65 4.00
N SER A 149 -7.68 -12.33 4.84
CA SER A 149 -7.98 -12.49 6.27
C SER A 149 -8.01 -11.12 6.98
N LYS A 150 -6.97 -10.30 6.78
CA LYS A 150 -6.90 -8.93 7.33
C LYS A 150 -8.05 -8.06 6.83
N ASN A 151 -8.39 -8.11 5.55
CA ASN A 151 -9.49 -7.34 4.97
C ASN A 151 -10.84 -7.68 5.62
N LYS A 152 -11.13 -8.96 5.89
CA LYS A 152 -12.34 -9.36 6.62
C LYS A 152 -12.35 -8.80 8.04
N GLN A 153 -11.21 -8.81 8.72
CA GLN A 153 -11.09 -8.24 10.07
C GLN A 153 -11.31 -6.72 10.07
N TYR A 154 -10.68 -6.00 9.15
CA TYR A 154 -10.85 -4.57 8.99
C TYR A 154 -12.28 -4.18 8.63
N GLN A 155 -12.92 -4.91 7.71
CA GLN A 155 -14.31 -4.66 7.34
C GLN A 155 -15.25 -4.83 8.55
N LYS A 156 -15.05 -5.89 9.35
CA LYS A 156 -15.79 -6.11 10.60
C LYS A 156 -15.54 -5.00 11.62
N TYR A 157 -14.28 -4.57 11.77
CA TYR A 157 -13.90 -3.47 12.64
C TYR A 157 -14.61 -2.18 12.23
N ILE A 158 -14.54 -1.77 10.97
CA ILE A 158 -15.16 -0.52 10.47
C ILE A 158 -16.68 -0.53 10.69
N ARG A 159 -17.36 -1.65 10.37
CA ARG A 159 -18.82 -1.77 10.60
C ARG A 159 -19.16 -1.62 12.09
N SER A 160 -18.40 -2.26 12.97
CA SER A 160 -18.59 -2.18 14.42
C SER A 160 -18.28 -0.78 14.94
N PHE A 161 -17.22 -0.16 14.43
CA PHE A 161 -16.79 1.19 14.80
C PHE A 161 -17.83 2.23 14.33
N LYS A 162 -18.38 2.09 13.11
CA LYS A 162 -19.49 2.90 12.62
C LYS A 162 -20.68 2.81 13.57
N PHE A 163 -21.17 1.60 13.84
CA PHE A 163 -22.33 1.38 14.70
C PHE A 163 -22.18 1.99 16.11
N ARG A 164 -20.98 1.87 16.72
CA ARG A 164 -20.72 2.43 18.06
C ARG A 164 -20.62 3.96 18.09
N ASN A 165 -20.28 4.58 16.97
CA ASN A 165 -20.04 6.02 16.89
C ASN A 165 -21.11 6.77 16.07
N SER A 166 -22.01 6.06 15.40
CA SER A 166 -23.21 6.65 14.79
C SER A 166 -24.26 6.85 15.87
N PHE A 167 -24.48 8.10 16.26
CA PHE A 167 -25.66 8.54 16.99
C PHE A 167 -26.87 8.38 16.06
N GLU A 168 -27.65 7.31 16.23
CA GLU A 168 -29.00 7.24 15.69
C GLU A 168 -29.96 7.63 16.81
N TYR A 169 -30.77 8.67 16.58
CA TYR A 169 -31.91 8.96 17.46
C TYR A 169 -32.78 7.71 17.51
N ARG A 170 -33.05 7.21 18.72
CA ARG A 170 -34.22 6.35 18.90
C ARG A 170 -35.43 7.27 18.78
N ASP A 171 -36.28 7.01 17.80
CA ASP A 171 -37.64 7.56 17.77
C ASP A 171 -38.39 7.24 19.07
#